data_AF-A0A1E5Q071-F1
#
_entry.id   AF-A0A1E5Q071-F1
#
_cell.length_a   1.000
_cell.length_b   1.000
_cell.length_c   1.000
_cell.angle_alpha   90.00
_cell.angle_beta   90.00
_cell.angle_gamma   90.00
#
_symmetry.space_group_name_H-M   'P 1'
#
loop_
_entity.id
_entity.type
_entity.pdbx_description
1 polymer ?
#
loop_
_entity_poly.entity_id
_entity_poly.type
_entity_poly.pdbx_seq_one_letter_code
_entity_poly.pdbx_strand_id
1 'polypeptide(L)'
;MSDFGIDVPGFTVHPDDVIGTERHPDIMRSSGCCQGPSGTDGLNLVCVGCASEVGTRQADCYTDNQVILEPRGVCLSFADD
;
A
#
# COMPACT_ATOMS: atom_id res chain seq x y z
N MET A 1 -18.60 1.38 -25.70
CA MET A 1 -18.20 0.35 -24.72
C MET A 1 -16.81 0.72 -24.27
N SER A 2 -16.74 1.61 -23.29
CA SER A 2 -15.50 2.06 -22.69
C SER A 2 -15.61 1.64 -21.23
N ASP A 3 -14.75 0.71 -20.90
CA ASP A 3 -14.53 0.10 -19.61
C ASP A 3 -14.56 1.19 -18.52
N PHE A 4 -15.53 1.14 -17.61
CA PHE A 4 -15.46 1.91 -16.36
C PHE A 4 -14.46 1.20 -15.46
N GLY A 5 -13.20 1.17 -15.90
CA GLY A 5 -12.07 0.85 -15.04
C GLY A 5 -12.14 1.82 -13.87
N ILE A 6 -12.43 1.27 -12.70
CA ILE A 6 -12.49 2.01 -11.46
C ILE A 6 -11.14 2.77 -11.30
N ASP A 7 -11.14 4.06 -11.60
CA ASP A 7 -10.05 4.98 -11.32
C ASP A 7 -10.19 5.44 -9.87
N VAL A 8 -10.08 4.51 -8.90
CA VAL A 8 -9.86 4.97 -7.51
C VAL A 8 -8.41 5.42 -7.45
N PRO A 9 -8.11 6.70 -7.16
CA PRO A 9 -6.83 6.97 -6.50
C PRO A 9 -6.76 6.01 -5.31
N GLY A 10 -5.73 5.17 -5.25
CA GLY A 10 -5.65 4.06 -4.28
C GLY A 10 -6.09 4.51 -2.89
N PHE A 11 -6.83 3.66 -2.16
CA PHE A 11 -7.44 4.06 -0.90
C PHE A 11 -6.36 4.53 0.09
N THR A 12 -6.32 5.83 0.35
CA THR A 12 -5.37 6.43 1.30
C THR A 12 -5.93 6.36 2.71
N VAL A 13 -5.15 5.81 3.63
CA VAL A 13 -5.48 5.69 5.05
C VAL A 13 -4.31 6.16 5.92
N HIS A 14 -4.60 6.50 7.17
CA HIS A 14 -3.56 6.81 8.13
C HIS A 14 -2.74 5.54 8.42
N PRO A 15 -1.40 5.61 8.57
CA PRO A 15 -0.58 4.42 8.81
C PRO A 15 -1.01 3.61 10.04
N ASP A 16 -1.55 4.26 11.07
CA ASP A 16 -2.02 3.59 12.29
C ASP A 16 -3.30 2.75 12.08
N ASP A 17 -4.03 2.99 10.98
CA ASP A 17 -5.22 2.21 10.63
C ASP A 17 -4.85 0.92 9.87
N VAL A 18 -3.59 0.75 9.45
CA VAL A 18 -3.12 -0.38 8.61
C VAL A 18 -2.54 -1.50 9.47
N ILE A 19 -3.41 -2.06 10.32
CA ILE A 19 -3.06 -3.18 11.20
C ILE A 19 -2.89 -4.49 10.43
N GLY A 20 -2.09 -5.42 10.97
CA GLY A 20 -1.88 -6.74 10.37
C GLY A 20 -1.02 -6.74 9.10
N THR A 21 -0.30 -5.65 8.85
CA THR A 21 0.69 -5.54 7.78
C THR A 21 2.10 -5.44 8.34
N GLU A 22 3.07 -5.87 7.54
CA GLU A 22 4.49 -5.72 7.83
C GLU A 22 5.23 -5.18 6.60
N ARG A 23 6.49 -4.77 6.78
CA ARG A 23 7.32 -4.29 5.67
C ARG A 23 7.62 -5.42 4.71
N HIS A 24 7.59 -5.12 3.42
CA HIS A 24 8.02 -6.05 2.38
C HIS A 24 9.49 -6.49 2.64
N PRO A 25 9.84 -7.79 2.49
CA PRO A 25 11.16 -8.33 2.83
C PRO A 25 12.29 -7.80 1.93
N ASP A 26 11.97 -7.39 0.70
CA ASP A 26 12.90 -6.65 -0.15
C ASP A 26 13.11 -5.23 0.41
N ILE A 27 14.26 -5.02 1.05
CA ILE A 27 14.63 -3.75 1.68
C ILE A 27 14.71 -2.59 0.68
N MET A 28 14.91 -2.86 -0.62
CA MET A 28 14.95 -1.84 -1.65
C MET A 28 13.58 -1.21 -1.88
N ARG A 29 12.48 -1.88 -1.48
CA ARG A 29 11.11 -1.34 -1.50
C ARG A 29 10.84 -0.31 -0.40
N SER A 30 11.73 -0.19 0.58
CA SER A 30 11.60 0.73 1.71
C SER A 30 12.64 1.84 1.69
N SER A 31 13.11 2.24 0.50
CA SER A 31 14.08 3.31 0.38
C SER A 31 13.45 4.68 0.66
N GLY A 32 14.24 5.61 1.20
CA GLY A 32 13.78 6.95 1.53
C GLY A 32 14.72 7.66 2.51
N CYS A 33 14.38 8.91 2.83
CA CYS A 33 15.12 9.72 3.78
C CYS A 33 14.57 9.53 5.22
N CYS A 34 15.39 9.82 6.23
CA CYS A 34 14.95 9.84 7.64
C CYS A 34 14.23 8.56 8.11
N GLN A 35 14.81 7.40 7.83
CA GLN A 35 14.33 6.06 8.25
C GLN A 35 12.92 5.67 7.75
N GLY A 36 12.26 6.51 6.96
CA GLY A 36 10.95 6.26 6.36
C GLY A 36 11.04 5.96 4.86
N PRO A 37 10.10 5.17 4.31
CA PRO A 37 10.01 4.95 2.87
C PRO A 37 9.46 6.18 2.13
N SER A 38 9.98 6.46 0.93
CA SER A 38 9.44 7.47 0.01
C SER A 38 8.12 7.03 -0.66
N GLY A 39 7.91 5.71 -0.73
CA GLY A 39 6.82 5.05 -1.45
C GLY A 39 6.96 5.06 -2.98
N THR A 40 8.13 5.39 -3.52
CA THR A 40 8.37 5.39 -4.98
C THR A 40 8.87 4.05 -5.50
N ASP A 41 9.31 3.16 -4.61
CA ASP A 41 9.94 1.89 -4.97
C ASP A 41 8.91 0.74 -5.12
N GLY A 42 7.63 1.06 -5.26
CA GLY A 42 6.52 0.10 -5.36
C GLY A 42 5.92 -0.30 -4.02
N LEU A 43 5.14 -1.39 -4.01
CA LEU A 43 4.44 -1.87 -2.82
C LEU A 43 5.46 -2.30 -1.76
N ASN A 44 5.29 -1.77 -0.55
CA ASN A 44 6.25 -1.96 0.54
C ASN A 44 5.60 -2.43 1.84
N LEU A 45 4.29 -2.74 1.79
CA LEU A 45 3.54 -3.41 2.82
C LEU A 45 2.99 -4.74 2.31
N VAL A 46 3.16 -5.77 3.13
CA VAL A 46 2.61 -7.12 2.91
C VAL A 46 1.68 -7.51 4.04
N CYS A 47 0.70 -8.37 3.75
CA CYS A 47 -0.16 -8.98 4.77
C CYS A 47 0.63 -9.98 5.61
N VAL A 48 0.57 -9.86 6.95
CA VAL A 48 1.24 -10.79 7.88
C VAL A 48 0.71 -12.23 7.73
N GLY A 49 -0.55 -12.40 7.33
CA GLY A 49 -1.19 -13.72 7.23
C GLY A 49 -0.85 -14.52 5.97
N CYS A 50 -0.61 -13.85 4.83
CA CYS A 50 -0.44 -14.52 3.54
C CYS A 50 0.74 -14.00 2.70
N ALA A 51 1.48 -13.01 3.19
CA ALA A 51 2.59 -12.34 2.50
C ALA A 51 2.25 -11.66 1.17
N SER A 52 0.97 -11.51 0.83
CA SER A 52 0.54 -10.75 -0.34
C SER A 52 0.89 -9.27 -0.17
N GLU A 53 1.34 -8.62 -1.23
CA GLU A 53 1.48 -7.16 -1.28
C GLU A 53 0.10 -6.51 -1.18
N VAL A 54 -0.03 -5.49 -0.32
CA VAL A 54 -1.33 -4.85 0.01
C VAL A 54 -1.30 -3.33 -0.05
N GLY A 55 -0.12 -2.71 -0.14
CA GLY A 55 -0.04 -1.26 -0.26
C GLY A 55 1.36 -0.68 -0.19
N THR A 56 1.39 0.65 -0.26
CA THR A 56 2.60 1.46 -0.20
C THR A 56 2.48 2.45 0.95
N ARG A 57 3.42 2.39 1.89
CA ARG A 57 3.63 3.41 2.91
C ARG A 57 4.58 4.48 2.40
N GLN A 58 4.23 5.73 2.66
CA GLN A 58 5.09 6.90 2.62
C GLN A 58 5.30 7.40 4.05
N ALA A 59 6.54 7.70 4.41
CA ALA A 59 6.88 8.30 5.70
C ALA A 59 8.28 8.93 5.70
N ASP A 60 8.87 9.24 4.53
CA ASP A 60 10.12 9.97 4.50
C ASP A 60 9.90 11.45 4.84
N CYS A 61 10.96 12.20 5.12
CA CYS A 61 10.84 13.60 5.56
C CYS A 61 10.40 14.58 4.47
N TYR A 62 10.23 14.13 3.23
CA TYR A 62 9.82 14.95 2.08
C TYR A 62 8.45 14.53 1.50
N THR A 63 7.86 13.47 2.02
CA THR A 63 6.58 12.88 1.56
C THR A 63 5.53 12.93 2.65
N ASP A 64 4.29 12.64 2.28
CA ASP A 64 3.20 12.50 3.24
C ASP A 64 3.41 11.28 4.14
N ASN A 65 2.92 11.34 5.38
CA ASN A 65 2.87 10.17 6.26
C ASN A 65 1.55 9.43 6.05
N GLN A 66 1.51 8.56 5.04
CA GLN A 66 0.28 7.90 4.60
C GLN A 66 0.52 6.47 4.12
N VAL A 67 -0.56 5.69 4.00
CA VAL A 67 -0.56 4.41 3.29
C VAL A 67 -1.59 4.47 2.16
N ILE A 68 -1.15 4.09 0.96
CA ILE A 68 -1.98 3.93 -0.23
C ILE A 68 -2.18 2.42 -0.43
N LEU A 69 -3.41 1.94 -0.28
CA LEU A 69 -3.72 0.51 -0.42
C LEU A 69 -3.80 0.11 -1.90
N GLU A 70 -3.30 -1.09 -2.23
CA GLU A 70 -3.42 -1.72 -3.55
C GLU A 70 -4.80 -2.38 -3.66
N PRO A 71 -5.72 -1.87 -4.49
CA PRO A 71 -7.09 -2.38 -4.55
C PRO A 71 -7.15 -3.88 -4.83
N ARG A 72 -6.26 -4.43 -5.66
CA ARG A 72 -6.24 -5.87 -5.96
C ARG A 72 -5.80 -6.73 -4.77
N GLY A 73 -5.06 -6.16 -3.83
CA GLY A 73 -4.57 -6.83 -2.63
C GLY A 73 -5.51 -6.72 -1.43
N VAL A 74 -6.44 -5.75 -1.43
CA VAL A 74 -7.31 -5.46 -0.27
C VAL A 74 -8.81 -5.54 -0.54
N CYS A 75 -9.25 -5.40 -1.80
CA CYS A 75 -10.65 -5.55 -2.14
C CYS A 75 -10.95 -7.03 -2.37
N LEU A 76 -11.87 -7.57 -1.59
CA LEU A 76 -12.47 -8.86 -1.89
C LEU A 76 -13.41 -8.71 -3.08
N SER A 77 -13.50 -9.73 -3.93
CA SER A 77 -14.43 -9.79 -5.06
C SER A 77 -15.89 -10.06 -4.65
N PHE A 78 -16.30 -9.82 -3.39
CA PHE A 78 -17.66 -10.09 -2.90
C PHE A 78 -18.73 -9.10 -3.42
N ALA A 79 -18.54 -8.56 -4.63
CA ALA A 79 -19.58 -7.80 -5.34
C ALA A 79 -20.47 -8.71 -6.22
N ASP A 80 -20.24 -10.03 -6.21
CA ASP A 80 -20.98 -11.04 -6.97
C ASP A 80 -21.82 -11.99 -6.08
N ASP A 81 -22.52 -11.46 -5.07
CA ASP A 81 -23.61 -12.17 -4.36
C ASP A 81 -24.96 -11.45 -4.56
#